data_AF-A0A091TLU6-F1
#
_entry.id   AF-A0A091TLU6-F1
#
_cell.length_a   1.000
_cell.length_b   1.000
_cell.length_c   1.000
_cell.angle_alpha   90.00
_cell.angle_beta   90.00
_cell.angle_gamma   90.00
#
_symmetry.space_group_name_H-M   'P 1'
#
loop_
_entity.id
_entity.type
_entity.pdbx_description
1 polymer ?
#
loop_
_entity_poly.entity_id
_entity_poly.type
_entity_poly.pdbx_seq_one_letter_code
_entity_poly.pdbx_strand_id
1 'polypeptide(L)'
;DRGQAKSQVRTLNFRKANFQLFRELVSRTPWETALRHKGAGQSWRVFRDAFCRAQELSIPRCKKSGKEGKRPAWLSRDLLGKLKGRKEMHKQWKQRQGSWDGYSNAARLCRDEVRRAKAQLELNLAREAKNNKSSFYRYVSHKRRAKESTPSLMSKTDKLATTDEEKTEVLNNDFASVFTGSVSSCTS
;
A
#
# COMPACT_ATOMS: atom_id res chain seq x y z
N ASP A 1 -1.07 22.80 -13.63
CA ASP A 1 -1.44 21.95 -12.48
C ASP A 1 -1.74 20.53 -12.88
N ARG A 2 -0.98 19.55 -12.39
CA ARG A 2 -1.44 18.15 -12.34
C ARG A 2 -1.68 17.85 -10.87
N GLY A 3 -2.88 18.19 -10.41
CA GLY A 3 -3.36 17.77 -9.09
C GLY A 3 -3.19 16.26 -9.00
N GLN A 4 -2.29 15.81 -8.14
CA GLN A 4 -2.23 14.40 -7.76
C GLN A 4 -3.64 14.03 -7.32
N ALA A 5 -4.25 13.06 -8.01
CA ALA A 5 -5.48 12.45 -7.56
C ALA A 5 -5.21 11.83 -6.19
N LYS A 6 -5.51 12.61 -5.13
CA LYS A 6 -5.45 12.14 -3.75
C LYS A 6 -6.44 10.99 -3.69
N SER A 7 -5.99 9.80 -3.28
CA SER A 7 -6.87 8.65 -3.13
C SER A 7 -8.06 9.06 -2.25
N GLN A 8 -9.28 9.06 -2.82
CA GLN A 8 -10.51 9.35 -2.07
C GLN A 8 -10.80 8.29 -1.00
N VAL A 9 -10.05 7.18 -1.00
CA VAL A 9 -10.12 6.09 -0.04
C VAL A 9 -9.85 6.63 1.37
N ARG A 10 -10.91 6.70 2.17
CA ARG A 10 -10.86 6.96 3.61
C ARG A 10 -10.62 5.64 4.35
N THR A 11 -9.77 5.64 5.35
CA THR A 11 -9.47 4.48 6.19
C THR A 11 -9.79 4.81 7.63
N LEU A 12 -10.16 3.80 8.44
CA LEU A 12 -10.44 3.99 9.85
C LEU A 12 -9.16 4.28 10.63
N ASN A 13 -9.20 5.29 11.50
CA ASN A 13 -8.06 5.69 12.30
C ASN A 13 -8.14 5.07 13.71
N PHE A 14 -7.67 3.83 13.83
CA PHE A 14 -7.68 3.10 15.10
C PHE A 14 -6.87 3.76 16.22
N ARG A 15 -5.89 4.62 15.90
CA ARG A 15 -5.15 5.38 16.93
C ARG A 15 -6.00 6.42 17.66
N LYS A 16 -7.07 6.89 17.03
CA LYS A 16 -8.02 7.86 17.59
C LYS A 16 -9.38 7.23 17.90
N ALA A 17 -9.46 5.91 17.95
CA ALA A 17 -10.70 5.20 18.23
C ALA A 17 -11.12 5.40 19.69
N ASN A 18 -12.41 5.68 19.91
CA ASN A 18 -13.00 5.60 21.24
C ASN A 18 -13.50 4.17 21.47
N PHE A 19 -12.63 3.30 21.99
CA PHE A 19 -12.97 1.91 22.24
C PHE A 19 -14.03 1.72 23.33
N GLN A 20 -14.15 2.68 24.26
CA GLN A 20 -15.18 2.63 25.30
C GLN A 20 -16.57 2.82 24.68
N LEU A 21 -16.72 3.85 23.86
CA LEU A 21 -17.96 4.09 23.10
C LEU A 21 -18.28 2.91 22.17
N PHE A 22 -17.25 2.35 21.50
CA PHE A 22 -17.44 1.20 20.63
C PHE A 22 -18.02 -0.01 21.38
N ARG A 23 -17.43 -0.36 22.52
CA ARG A 23 -17.91 -1.47 23.36
C ARG A 23 -19.32 -1.23 23.86
N GLU A 24 -19.62 0.00 24.28
CA GLU A 24 -20.94 0.38 24.75
C GLU A 24 -22.02 0.28 23.66
N LEU A 25 -21.74 0.73 22.43
CA LEU A 25 -22.68 0.61 21.32
C LEU A 25 -22.96 -0.85 20.95
N VAL A 26 -21.93 -1.70 20.99
CA VAL A 26 -22.07 -3.14 20.70
C VAL A 26 -22.82 -3.84 21.83
N SER A 27 -22.56 -3.53 23.09
CA SER A 27 -23.22 -4.16 24.24
C SER A 27 -24.68 -3.74 24.41
N ARG A 28 -25.02 -2.50 24.06
CA ARG A 28 -26.41 -1.99 24.08
C ARG A 28 -27.32 -2.60 23.01
N THR A 29 -26.74 -3.29 22.02
CA THR A 29 -27.56 -3.92 20.97
C THR A 29 -28.29 -5.14 21.55
N PRO A 30 -29.62 -5.24 21.43
CA PRO A 30 -30.40 -6.34 22.00
C PRO A 30 -30.26 -7.60 21.15
N TRP A 31 -29.11 -8.29 21.26
CA TRP A 31 -28.74 -9.41 20.40
C TRP A 31 -29.73 -10.56 20.44
N GLU A 32 -30.28 -10.88 21.61
CA GLU A 32 -31.26 -11.96 21.74
C GLU A 32 -32.52 -11.72 20.89
N THR A 33 -33.02 -10.49 20.87
CA THR A 33 -34.18 -10.11 20.05
C THR A 33 -33.78 -9.94 18.59
N ALA A 34 -32.63 -9.30 18.33
CA ALA A 34 -32.16 -9.00 16.98
C ALA A 34 -31.79 -10.26 16.18
N LEU A 35 -31.40 -11.33 16.85
CA LEU A 35 -31.03 -12.61 16.24
C LEU A 35 -32.12 -13.67 16.38
N ARG A 36 -33.20 -13.38 17.12
CA ARG A 36 -34.31 -14.33 17.31
C ARG A 36 -34.92 -14.73 15.97
N HIS A 37 -35.14 -16.02 15.79
CA HIS A 37 -35.74 -16.62 14.58
C HIS A 37 -34.98 -16.36 13.27
N LYS A 38 -33.69 -15.97 13.33
CA LYS A 38 -32.84 -15.78 12.15
C LYS A 38 -31.90 -16.97 11.94
N GLY A 39 -31.80 -17.43 10.69
CA GLY A 39 -30.78 -18.40 10.29
C GLY A 39 -29.37 -17.80 10.28
N ALA A 40 -28.33 -18.63 10.32
CA ALA A 40 -26.94 -18.21 10.50
C ALA A 40 -26.50 -17.06 9.56
N GLY A 41 -26.84 -17.13 8.27
CA GLY A 41 -26.49 -16.08 7.31
C GLY A 41 -27.22 -14.74 7.51
N GLN A 42 -28.46 -14.76 8.02
CA GLN A 42 -29.20 -13.54 8.37
C GLN A 42 -28.67 -12.95 9.68
N SER A 43 -28.41 -13.80 10.68
CA SER A 43 -27.80 -13.41 11.94
C SER A 43 -26.44 -12.76 11.74
N TRP A 44 -25.60 -13.31 10.84
CA TRP A 44 -24.32 -12.71 10.47
C TRP A 44 -24.44 -11.33 9.85
N ARG A 45 -25.42 -11.11 8.95
CA ARG A 45 -25.67 -9.79 8.36
C ARG A 45 -26.06 -8.77 9.41
N VAL A 46 -27.00 -9.11 10.29
CA VAL A 46 -27.44 -8.23 11.39
C VAL A 46 -26.28 -7.86 12.30
N PHE A 47 -25.46 -8.83 12.68
CA PHE A 47 -24.26 -8.60 13.47
C PHE A 47 -23.29 -7.66 12.75
N ARG A 48 -22.93 -7.98 11.51
CA ARG A 48 -21.98 -7.20 10.72
C ARG A 48 -22.44 -5.76 10.57
N ASP A 49 -23.72 -5.53 10.30
CA ASP A 49 -24.25 -4.19 10.09
C ASP A 49 -24.25 -3.37 11.40
N ALA A 50 -24.61 -3.98 12.52
CA ALA A 50 -24.54 -3.34 13.84
C ALA A 50 -23.09 -3.02 14.26
N PHE A 51 -22.17 -3.95 14.01
CA PHE A 51 -20.74 -3.76 14.25
C PHE A 51 -20.17 -2.62 13.40
N CYS A 52 -20.47 -2.59 12.10
CA CYS A 52 -20.04 -1.53 11.19
C CYS A 52 -20.59 -0.17 11.63
N ARG A 53 -21.86 -0.08 12.07
CA ARG A 53 -22.43 1.16 12.62
C ARG A 53 -21.69 1.63 13.88
N ALA A 54 -21.43 0.73 14.83
CA ALA A 54 -20.66 1.06 16.03
C ALA A 54 -19.25 1.55 15.66
N GLN A 55 -18.64 0.94 14.63
CA GLN A 55 -17.32 1.29 14.14
C GLN A 55 -17.29 2.69 13.52
N GLU A 56 -18.31 3.06 12.75
CA GLU A 56 -18.43 4.38 12.13
C GLU A 56 -18.62 5.50 13.15
N LEU A 57 -19.38 5.24 14.22
CA LEU A 57 -19.62 6.21 15.29
C LEU A 57 -18.41 6.37 16.21
N SER A 58 -17.62 5.30 16.40
CA SER A 58 -16.56 5.26 17.43
C SER A 58 -15.16 5.48 16.87
N ILE A 59 -14.95 5.23 15.57
CA ILE A 59 -13.63 5.29 14.94
C ILE A 59 -13.64 6.35 13.84
N PRO A 60 -12.98 7.49 14.04
CA PRO A 60 -12.94 8.53 13.04
C PRO A 60 -12.24 8.03 11.77
N ARG A 61 -12.79 8.38 10.62
CA ARG A 61 -12.18 8.11 9.31
C ARG A 61 -11.10 9.13 9.03
N CYS A 62 -9.88 8.69 8.71
CA CYS A 62 -8.82 9.55 8.21
C CYS A 62 -8.66 9.37 6.69
N LYS A 63 -8.15 10.42 6.03
CA LYS A 63 -7.63 10.26 4.69
C LYS A 63 -6.48 9.27 4.80
N LYS A 64 -6.47 8.23 3.96
CA LYS A 64 -5.27 7.42 3.80
C LYS A 64 -4.19 8.39 3.37
N SER A 65 -3.21 8.65 4.25
CA SER A 65 -2.01 9.37 3.85
C SER A 65 -1.35 8.44 2.84
N GLY A 66 -1.64 8.63 1.56
CA GLY A 66 -1.06 7.82 0.49
C GLY A 66 0.43 7.93 0.68
N LYS A 67 1.07 6.81 1.11
CA LYS A 67 2.43 6.74 1.67
C LYS A 67 3.20 7.97 1.24
N GLU A 68 3.14 9.02 2.06
CA GLU A 68 3.70 10.30 1.66
C GLU A 68 5.16 9.99 1.41
N GLY A 69 5.55 10.05 0.12
CA GLY A 69 6.65 9.26 -0.39
C GLY A 69 7.84 9.54 0.50
N LYS A 70 8.19 8.57 1.38
CA LYS A 70 9.18 8.82 2.41
C LYS A 70 10.39 9.29 1.67
N ARG A 71 10.80 10.52 1.99
CA ARG A 71 11.90 11.19 1.33
C ARG A 71 13.08 10.21 1.26
N PRO A 72 13.60 9.90 0.06
CA PRO A 72 14.70 8.95 -0.06
C PRO A 72 15.87 9.40 0.82
N ALA A 73 16.54 8.45 1.48
CA ALA A 73 17.60 8.77 2.45
C ALA A 73 18.77 9.57 1.85
N TRP A 74 19.00 9.47 0.52
CA TRP A 74 20.02 10.23 -0.19
C TRP A 74 19.60 11.67 -0.54
N LEU A 75 18.32 12.04 -0.41
CA LEU A 75 17.81 13.32 -0.89
C LEU A 75 17.97 14.41 0.17
N SER A 76 18.98 15.28 0.06
CA SER A 76 19.19 16.44 0.96
C SER A 76 18.30 17.65 0.62
N ARG A 77 18.16 18.63 1.55
CA ARG A 77 17.18 19.75 1.39
C ARG A 77 17.66 20.70 0.30
N ASP A 78 18.97 20.88 0.25
CA ASP A 78 19.69 21.56 -0.81
C ASP A 78 19.45 20.88 -2.18
N LEU A 79 19.67 19.56 -2.29
CA LEU A 79 19.46 18.82 -3.53
C LEU A 79 18.02 18.89 -4.03
N LEU A 80 17.05 18.91 -3.09
CA LEU A 80 15.65 19.14 -3.43
C LEU A 80 15.42 20.53 -4.03
N GLY A 81 16.08 21.57 -3.51
CA GLY A 81 16.05 22.92 -4.07
C GLY A 81 16.58 22.95 -5.50
N LYS A 82 17.72 22.30 -5.76
CA LYS A 82 18.31 22.20 -7.11
C LYS A 82 17.42 21.43 -8.09
N LEU A 83 16.79 20.34 -7.64
CA LEU A 83 15.82 19.60 -8.45
C LEU A 83 14.59 20.45 -8.83
N LYS A 84 14.12 21.31 -7.91
CA LYS A 84 13.05 22.28 -8.20
C LYS A 84 13.52 23.35 -9.19
N GLY A 85 14.70 23.91 -9.00
CA GLY A 85 15.30 24.89 -9.92
C GLY A 85 15.43 24.35 -11.34
N ARG A 86 15.97 23.13 -11.50
CA ARG A 86 16.02 22.43 -12.79
C ARG A 86 14.64 22.26 -13.43
N LYS A 87 13.61 21.94 -12.63
CA LYS A 87 12.24 21.77 -13.12
C LYS A 87 11.65 23.09 -13.63
N GLU A 88 11.93 24.20 -12.94
CA GLU A 88 11.48 25.52 -13.38
C GLU A 88 12.19 25.96 -14.66
N MET A 89 13.51 25.75 -14.75
CA MET A 89 14.27 26.01 -15.99
C MET A 89 13.75 25.18 -17.17
N HIS A 90 13.38 23.91 -16.94
CA HIS A 90 12.75 23.09 -17.97
C HIS A 90 11.43 23.68 -18.46
N LYS A 91 10.62 24.20 -17.53
CA LYS A 91 9.34 24.86 -17.85
C LYS A 91 9.57 26.15 -18.64
N GLN A 92 10.51 26.99 -18.23
CA GLN A 92 10.88 28.22 -18.95
C GLN A 92 11.41 27.92 -20.36
N TRP A 93 12.28 26.91 -20.51
CA TRP A 93 12.75 26.46 -21.83
C TRP A 93 11.58 25.97 -22.70
N LYS A 94 10.67 25.14 -22.17
CA LYS A 94 9.46 24.68 -22.89
C LYS A 94 8.56 25.83 -23.32
N GLN A 95 8.56 26.94 -22.58
CA GLN A 95 7.80 28.15 -22.86
C GLN A 95 8.57 29.17 -23.73
N ARG A 96 9.76 28.80 -24.25
CA ARG A 96 10.66 29.67 -25.03
C ARG A 96 11.16 30.92 -24.28
N GLN A 97 11.04 30.94 -22.96
CA GLN A 97 11.47 32.04 -22.09
C GLN A 97 12.85 31.80 -21.45
N GLY A 98 13.44 30.63 -21.65
CA GLY A 98 14.72 30.25 -21.08
C GLY A 98 15.72 29.75 -22.12
N SER A 99 17.01 29.94 -21.83
CA SER A 99 18.10 29.39 -22.65
C SER A 99 18.19 27.86 -22.49
N TRP A 100 18.36 27.16 -23.62
CA TRP A 100 18.65 25.72 -23.63
C TRP A 100 19.92 25.39 -22.85
N ASP A 101 20.97 26.22 -23.00
CA ASP A 101 22.26 25.98 -22.37
C ASP A 101 22.17 26.05 -20.84
N GLY A 102 21.47 27.06 -20.31
CA GLY A 102 21.21 27.20 -18.86
C GLY A 102 20.46 25.99 -18.28
N TYR A 103 19.43 25.51 -18.98
CA TYR A 103 18.72 24.29 -18.57
C TYR A 103 19.61 23.04 -18.67
N SER A 104 20.35 22.87 -19.76
CA SER A 104 21.22 21.70 -20.00
C SER A 104 22.29 21.58 -18.91
N ASN A 105 22.95 22.70 -18.59
CA ASN A 105 23.96 22.76 -17.53
C ASN A 105 23.36 22.45 -16.16
N ALA A 106 22.23 23.07 -15.80
CA ALA A 106 21.52 22.77 -14.55
C ALA A 106 21.08 21.30 -14.48
N ALA A 107 20.62 20.72 -15.59
CA ALA A 107 20.21 19.32 -15.66
C ALA A 107 21.40 18.36 -15.50
N ARG A 108 22.57 18.69 -16.06
CA ARG A 108 23.82 17.93 -15.86
C ARG A 108 24.26 17.97 -14.41
N LEU A 109 24.40 19.16 -13.83
CA LEU A 109 24.83 19.33 -12.43
C LEU A 109 23.89 18.60 -11.45
N CYS A 110 22.58 18.74 -11.62
CA CYS A 110 21.61 18.01 -10.79
C CYS A 110 21.75 16.49 -10.92
N ARG A 111 22.03 15.96 -12.13
CA ARG A 111 22.25 14.52 -12.32
C ARG A 111 23.50 14.05 -11.57
N ASP A 112 24.58 14.81 -11.64
CA ASP A 112 25.85 14.46 -11.00
C ASP A 112 25.74 14.52 -9.48
N GLU A 113 25.05 15.51 -8.93
CA GLU A 113 24.80 15.57 -7.49
C GLU A 113 23.90 14.44 -6.99
N VAL A 114 22.86 14.07 -7.75
CA VAL A 114 22.03 12.90 -7.41
C VAL A 114 22.86 11.62 -7.41
N ARG A 115 23.77 11.46 -8.37
CA ARG A 115 24.69 10.31 -8.42
C ARG A 115 25.60 10.29 -7.20
N ARG A 116 26.25 11.42 -6.88
CA ARG A 116 27.12 11.55 -5.70
C ARG A 116 26.38 11.28 -4.39
N ALA A 117 25.18 11.84 -4.22
CA ALA A 117 24.40 11.64 -3.01
C ALA A 117 23.98 10.17 -2.80
N LYS A 118 23.63 9.46 -3.89
CA LYS A 118 23.36 8.01 -3.83
C LYS A 118 24.61 7.20 -3.48
N ALA A 119 25.73 7.49 -4.15
CA ALA A 119 27.00 6.81 -3.88
C ALA A 119 27.45 7.03 -2.42
N GLN A 120 27.30 8.25 -1.91
CA GLN A 120 27.63 8.56 -0.51
C GLN A 120 26.76 7.78 0.48
N LEU A 121 25.45 7.67 0.22
CA LEU A 121 24.56 6.86 1.04
C LEU A 121 24.98 5.39 1.04
N GLU A 122 25.27 4.83 -0.12
CA GLU A 122 25.70 3.42 -0.27
C GLU A 122 27.03 3.15 0.43
N LEU A 123 27.98 4.08 0.32
CA LEU A 123 29.26 4.02 1.01
C LEU A 123 29.10 4.10 2.53
N ASN A 124 28.24 4.98 3.04
CA ASN A 124 27.94 5.04 4.48
C ASN A 124 27.30 3.73 4.98
N LEU A 125 26.34 3.18 4.22
CA LEU A 125 25.72 1.89 4.53
C LEU A 125 26.73 0.73 4.53
N ALA A 126 27.69 0.74 3.60
CA ALA A 126 28.75 -0.26 3.54
C ALA A 126 29.70 -0.16 4.74
N ARG A 127 30.09 1.06 5.14
CA ARG A 127 30.92 1.31 6.33
C ARG A 127 30.22 0.84 7.61
N GLU A 128 28.94 1.12 7.74
CA GLU A 128 28.15 0.76 8.92
C GLU A 128 27.63 -0.68 8.89
N ALA A 129 27.84 -1.45 7.81
CA ALA A 129 27.28 -2.80 7.67
C ALA A 129 27.67 -3.73 8.82
N LYS A 130 28.86 -3.58 9.41
CA LYS A 130 29.30 -4.39 10.54
C LYS A 130 28.52 -4.08 11.83
N ASN A 131 28.23 -2.80 12.06
CA ASN A 131 27.60 -2.30 13.30
C ASN A 131 26.06 -2.26 13.19
N ASN A 132 25.53 -2.08 11.98
CA ASN A 132 24.11 -1.85 11.69
C ASN A 132 23.63 -2.69 10.50
N LYS A 133 23.77 -4.02 10.60
CA LYS A 133 23.36 -4.98 9.55
C LYS A 133 21.91 -4.75 9.05
N SER A 134 20.98 -4.41 9.95
CA SER A 134 19.58 -4.16 9.62
C SER A 134 19.36 -3.03 8.61
N SER A 135 20.11 -1.92 8.71
CA SER A 135 19.94 -0.78 7.80
C SER A 135 20.38 -1.12 6.37
N PHE A 136 21.46 -1.88 6.23
CA PHE A 136 22.00 -2.39 4.97
C PHE A 136 21.01 -3.37 4.31
N TYR A 137 20.58 -4.42 5.00
CA TYR A 137 19.61 -5.39 4.44
C TYR A 137 18.25 -4.74 4.13
N ARG A 138 17.83 -3.72 4.88
CA ARG A 138 16.65 -2.91 4.56
C ARG A 138 16.82 -2.11 3.26
N TYR A 139 18.01 -1.55 3.02
CA TYR A 139 18.31 -0.86 1.75
C TYR A 139 18.31 -1.83 0.57
N VAL A 140 18.98 -2.97 0.71
CA VAL A 140 19.04 -4.04 -0.31
C VAL A 140 17.65 -4.58 -0.63
N SER A 141 16.86 -4.91 0.39
CA SER A 141 15.48 -5.39 0.17
C SER A 141 14.61 -4.33 -0.50
N HIS A 142 14.70 -3.05 -0.12
CA HIS A 142 13.99 -1.96 -0.82
C HIS A 142 14.40 -1.82 -2.29
N LYS A 143 15.67 -2.07 -2.63
CA LYS A 143 16.16 -2.06 -4.03
C LYS A 143 15.74 -3.30 -4.81
N ARG A 144 15.65 -4.45 -4.14
CA ARG A 144 15.21 -5.72 -4.72
C ARG A 144 13.70 -5.84 -4.89
N ARG A 145 12.90 -4.90 -4.37
CA ARG A 145 11.46 -4.84 -4.62
C ARG A 145 11.20 -4.60 -6.11
N ALA A 146 11.17 -5.68 -6.90
CA ALA A 146 10.32 -5.76 -8.06
C ALA A 146 8.86 -5.53 -7.61
N LYS A 147 8.02 -5.05 -8.53
CA LYS A 147 6.59 -4.92 -8.27
C LYS A 147 6.07 -6.32 -7.94
N GLU A 148 5.86 -6.60 -6.65
CA GLU A 148 5.23 -7.82 -6.14
C GLU A 148 3.77 -7.81 -6.60
N SER A 149 3.59 -8.09 -7.89
CA SER A 149 2.37 -8.69 -8.39
C SER A 149 2.63 -10.18 -8.29
N THR A 150 1.75 -10.91 -7.62
CA THR A 150 1.68 -12.36 -7.77
C THR A 150 1.71 -12.63 -9.28
N PRO A 151 2.65 -13.48 -9.77
CA PRO A 151 2.65 -13.89 -11.16
C PRO A 151 1.26 -14.38 -11.55
N SER A 152 0.91 -14.22 -12.82
CA SER A 152 -0.35 -14.75 -13.32
C SER A 152 -0.39 -16.26 -13.07
N LEU A 153 -1.45 -16.73 -12.43
CA LEU A 153 -1.62 -18.16 -12.10
C LEU A 153 -2.36 -18.84 -13.25
N MET A 154 -2.00 -20.07 -13.59
CA MET A 154 -2.84 -20.87 -14.48
C MET A 154 -3.91 -21.59 -13.66
N SER A 155 -5.16 -21.43 -14.09
CA SER A 155 -6.28 -22.25 -13.61
C SER A 155 -6.20 -23.66 -14.19
N LYS A 156 -6.93 -24.61 -13.59
CA LYS A 156 -7.10 -25.99 -14.12
C LYS A 156 -7.73 -26.04 -15.52
N THR A 157 -8.30 -24.94 -16.00
CA THR A 157 -8.91 -24.79 -17.34
C THR A 157 -7.93 -24.16 -18.34
N ASP A 158 -6.62 -24.18 -18.06
CA ASP A 158 -5.54 -23.55 -18.84
C ASP A 158 -5.71 -22.04 -19.09
N LYS A 159 -6.62 -21.38 -18.36
CA LYS A 159 -6.81 -19.93 -18.43
C LYS A 159 -5.90 -19.22 -17.45
N LEU A 160 -5.29 -18.12 -17.93
CA LEU A 160 -4.37 -17.28 -17.18
C LEU A 160 -5.17 -16.31 -16.27
N ALA A 161 -5.07 -16.48 -14.96
CA ALA A 161 -5.63 -15.57 -13.97
C ALA A 161 -4.76 -14.33 -13.85
N THR A 162 -5.30 -13.18 -14.28
CA THR A 162 -4.57 -11.91 -14.35
C THR A 162 -5.02 -10.94 -13.26
N THR A 163 -6.30 -11.01 -12.86
CA THR A 163 -6.89 -10.22 -11.76
C THR A 163 -6.63 -10.85 -10.40
N ASP A 164 -6.71 -10.05 -9.33
CA ASP A 164 -6.49 -10.56 -7.97
C ASP A 164 -7.64 -11.50 -7.56
N GLU A 165 -8.87 -11.22 -8.02
CA GLU A 165 -10.04 -12.07 -7.82
C GLU A 165 -9.87 -13.46 -8.44
N GLU A 166 -9.51 -13.53 -9.72
CA GLU A 166 -9.25 -14.81 -10.42
C GLU A 166 -8.15 -15.62 -9.72
N LYS A 167 -7.08 -14.94 -9.26
CA LYS A 167 -5.99 -15.61 -8.54
C LYS A 167 -6.46 -16.16 -7.19
N THR A 168 -7.30 -15.43 -6.46
CA THR A 168 -7.85 -15.93 -5.19
C THR A 168 -8.76 -17.13 -5.40
N GLU A 169 -9.51 -17.17 -6.49
CA GLU A 169 -10.41 -18.28 -6.82
C GLU A 169 -9.62 -19.55 -7.18
N VAL A 170 -8.56 -19.43 -8.01
CA VAL A 170 -7.68 -20.56 -8.33
C VAL A 170 -7.06 -21.16 -7.06
N LEU A 171 -6.51 -20.31 -6.18
CA LEU A 171 -5.91 -20.77 -4.92
C LEU A 171 -6.93 -21.40 -3.97
N ASN A 172 -8.14 -20.84 -3.90
CA ASN A 172 -9.20 -21.37 -3.04
C ASN A 172 -9.70 -22.74 -3.54
N ASN A 173 -9.79 -22.92 -4.87
CA ASN A 173 -10.16 -24.19 -5.49
C ASN A 173 -9.08 -25.27 -5.28
N ASP A 174 -7.79 -24.91 -5.39
CA ASP A 174 -6.69 -25.83 -5.10
C ASP A 174 -6.66 -26.22 -3.63
N PHE A 175 -6.83 -25.24 -2.73
CA PHE A 175 -6.93 -25.50 -1.30
C PHE A 175 -8.10 -26.42 -0.98
N ALA A 176 -9.31 -26.11 -1.46
CA ALA A 176 -10.49 -26.95 -1.28
C ALA A 176 -10.23 -28.38 -1.77
N SER A 177 -9.62 -28.54 -2.96
CA SER A 177 -9.30 -29.85 -3.54
C SER A 177 -8.40 -30.73 -2.68
N VAL A 178 -7.53 -30.15 -1.84
CA VAL A 178 -6.64 -30.90 -0.93
C VAL A 178 -7.40 -31.36 0.32
N PHE A 179 -8.39 -30.60 0.78
CA PHE A 179 -9.13 -30.86 2.03
C PHE A 179 -10.49 -31.54 1.82
N THR A 180 -11.07 -31.43 0.62
CA THR A 180 -12.21 -32.24 0.20
C THR A 180 -11.67 -33.49 -0.46
N GLY A 181 -11.18 -34.44 0.34
CA GLY A 181 -10.92 -35.79 -0.13
C GLY A 181 -12.16 -36.31 -0.82
N SER A 182 -12.00 -36.95 -1.98
CA SER A 182 -13.08 -37.59 -2.71
C SER A 182 -13.87 -38.45 -1.74
N VAL A 183 -15.11 -38.04 -1.45
CA VAL A 183 -16.10 -38.91 -0.82
C VAL A 183 -16.45 -39.95 -1.89
N SER A 184 -15.55 -40.90 -2.10
CA SER A 184 -15.85 -42.13 -2.82
C SER A 184 -16.88 -42.83 -1.96
N SER A 185 -18.13 -42.74 -2.39
CA SER A 185 -19.26 -43.48 -1.86
C SER A 185 -18.91 -44.97 -1.85
N CYS A 186 -18.46 -45.48 -0.70
CA CYS A 186 -18.57 -46.89 -0.38
C CYS A 186 -20.06 -47.17 -0.22
N THR A 187 -20.71 -47.54 -1.32
CA THR A 187 -21.99 -48.25 -1.28
C THR A 187 -21.71 -49.64 -0.75
N SER A 188 -22.09 -49.90 0.50
CA SER A 188 -22.39 -51.26 0.98
C SER A 188 -23.81 -51.63 0.61
#